data_AF-A0A7Y2IVJ5-F1
#
_entry.id   AF-A0A7Y2IVJ5-F1
#
_cell.length_a   1.000
_cell.length_b   1.000
_cell.length_c   1.000
_cell.angle_alpha   90.00
_cell.angle_beta   90.00
_cell.angle_gamma   90.00
#
_symmetry.space_group_name_H-M   'P 1'
#
loop_
_entity.id
_entity.type
_entity.pdbx_description
1 polymer ?
#
loop_
_entity_poly.entity_id
_entity_poly.type
_entity_poly.pdbx_seq_one_letter_code
_entity_poly.pdbx_strand_id
1 'polypeptide(L)'
;VLGAHPPQLAAAGMLTGSALVMVPAAILYDGPPSFDLAPRTWAAIGYYALIGTAFAYLLYYRVLAMAGSGNLLLCTLLIPPVAIVLGAVVLIETLNPNAYLGFAILAFGLLILDGRILRKGHILHRSPRN
;
A
#
# COMPACT_ATOMS: atom_id res chain seq x y z
N VAL A 1 -26.88 2.62 3.30
CA VAL A 1 -26.73 1.46 2.38
C VAL A 1 -25.29 1.11 1.99
N LEU A 2 -24.27 1.94 2.27
CA LEU A 2 -22.88 1.72 1.80
C LEU A 2 -21.98 0.84 2.70
N GLY A 3 -22.47 0.32 3.82
CA GLY A 3 -21.65 -0.47 4.77
C GLY A 3 -21.80 -1.99 4.68
N ALA A 4 -22.65 -2.51 3.77
CA ALA A 4 -23.09 -3.91 3.78
C ALA A 4 -22.41 -4.80 2.73
N HIS A 5 -21.58 -4.24 1.84
CA HIS A 5 -20.91 -5.02 0.80
C HIS A 5 -19.49 -5.42 1.23
N PRO A 6 -19.08 -6.68 0.98
CA PRO A 6 -17.72 -7.12 1.26
C PRO A 6 -16.71 -6.18 0.58
N PRO A 7 -15.62 -5.78 1.23
CA PRO A 7 -14.62 -4.87 0.64
C PRO A 7 -14.00 -5.41 -0.65
N GLN A 8 -14.06 -6.72 -0.87
CA GLN A 8 -13.67 -7.39 -2.12
C GLN A 8 -14.54 -6.96 -3.31
N LEU A 9 -15.83 -6.68 -3.09
CA LEU A 9 -16.75 -6.23 -4.14
C LEU A 9 -16.41 -4.81 -4.62
N ALA A 10 -16.04 -3.94 -3.68
CA ALA A 10 -15.57 -2.59 -3.98
C ALA A 10 -14.23 -2.65 -4.75
N ALA A 11 -13.32 -3.54 -4.35
CA ALA A 11 -12.07 -3.80 -5.08
C ALA A 11 -12.32 -4.22 -6.53
N ALA A 12 -13.21 -5.20 -6.73
CA ALA A 12 -13.56 -5.70 -8.05
C ALA A 12 -14.14 -4.59 -8.92
N GLY A 13 -15.09 -3.81 -8.39
CA GLY A 13 -15.66 -2.66 -9.10
C GLY A 13 -14.61 -1.61 -9.48
N MET A 14 -13.71 -1.25 -8.56
CA MET A 14 -12.62 -0.30 -8.84
C MET A 14 -11.65 -0.81 -9.90
N LEU A 15 -11.24 -2.08 -9.83
CA LEU A 15 -10.31 -2.68 -10.79
C LEU A 15 -10.96 -2.84 -12.17
N THR A 16 -12.21 -3.29 -12.24
CA THR A 16 -12.96 -3.39 -13.49
C THR A 16 -13.20 -2.02 -14.11
N GLY A 17 -13.62 -1.03 -13.31
CA GLY A 17 -13.80 0.34 -13.77
C GLY A 17 -12.49 0.96 -14.29
N SER A 18 -11.39 0.75 -13.57
CA SER A 18 -10.05 1.15 -14.01
C SER A 18 -9.69 0.50 -15.34
N ALA A 19 -9.83 -0.83 -15.46
CA ALA A 19 -9.53 -1.55 -16.70
C ALA A 19 -10.36 -1.06 -17.89
N LEU A 20 -11.65 -0.76 -17.70
CA LEU A 20 -12.53 -0.22 -18.75
C LEU A 20 -12.08 1.14 -19.28
N VAL A 21 -11.39 1.94 -18.47
CA VAL A 21 -10.84 3.24 -18.89
C VAL A 21 -9.43 3.06 -19.46
N MET A 22 -8.59 2.25 -18.80
CA MET A 22 -7.19 2.08 -19.15
C MET A 22 -7.00 1.31 -20.46
N VAL A 23 -7.80 0.27 -20.72
CA VAL A 23 -7.71 -0.53 -21.96
C VAL A 23 -7.92 0.33 -23.22
N PRO A 24 -9.02 1.10 -23.36
CA PRO A 24 -9.20 1.93 -24.55
C PRO A 24 -8.18 3.07 -24.61
N ALA A 25 -7.77 3.66 -23.48
CA ALA A 25 -6.71 4.66 -23.46
C ALA A 25 -5.38 4.10 -23.97
N ALA A 26 -4.98 2.91 -23.48
CA ALA A 26 -3.76 2.23 -23.92
C ALA A 26 -3.79 1.93 -25.42
N ILE A 27 -4.91 1.44 -25.95
CA ILE A 27 -5.06 1.19 -27.41
C ILE A 27 -4.93 2.49 -28.21
N LEU A 28 -5.45 3.61 -27.69
CA LEU A 28 -5.44 4.90 -28.38
C LEU A 28 -4.05 5.56 -28.38
N TYR A 29 -3.29 5.41 -27.29
CA TYR A 29 -2.00 6.09 -27.10
C TYR A 29 -0.78 5.20 -27.40
N ASP A 30 -0.77 3.94 -26.95
CA ASP A 30 0.35 2.99 -27.15
C ASP A 30 0.15 2.08 -28.37
N GLY A 31 -1.05 2.09 -28.97
CA GLY A 31 -1.41 1.22 -30.09
C GLY A 31 -1.86 -0.18 -29.65
N PRO A 32 -2.19 -1.08 -30.60
CA PRO A 32 -2.63 -2.43 -30.27
C PRO A 32 -1.52 -3.20 -29.54
N PRO A 33 -1.82 -3.86 -28.41
CA PRO A 33 -0.81 -4.57 -27.64
C PRO A 33 -0.19 -5.69 -28.47
N SER A 34 1.14 -5.68 -28.60
CA SER A 34 1.86 -6.80 -29.22
C SER A 34 1.84 -7.99 -28.27
N PHE A 35 1.27 -9.12 -28.73
CA PHE A 35 1.28 -10.37 -27.96
C PHE A 35 2.59 -11.17 -28.13
N ASP A 36 3.54 -10.66 -28.93
CA ASP A 36 4.89 -11.22 -29.12
C ASP A 36 5.82 -10.90 -27.93
N LEU A 37 5.32 -11.15 -26.72
CA LEU A 37 6.06 -10.94 -25.48
C LEU A 37 6.84 -12.21 -25.13
N ALA A 38 8.11 -12.04 -24.75
CA ALA A 38 8.92 -13.16 -24.26
C ALA A 38 8.21 -13.88 -23.09
N PRO A 39 8.37 -15.22 -22.94
CA PRO A 39 7.75 -15.98 -21.84
C PRO A 39 8.07 -15.42 -20.45
N ARG A 40 9.24 -14.81 -20.29
CA ARG A 40 9.65 -14.11 -19.05
C ARG A 40 8.73 -12.94 -18.71
N THR A 41 8.27 -12.18 -19.70
CA THR A 41 7.38 -11.04 -19.51
C THR A 41 6.00 -11.50 -19.07
N TRP A 42 5.47 -12.57 -19.68
CA TRP A 42 4.23 -13.20 -19.22
C TRP A 42 4.31 -13.70 -17.77
N ALA A 43 5.42 -14.34 -17.40
CA ALA A 43 5.66 -14.77 -16.02
C ALA A 43 5.73 -13.57 -15.04
N ALA A 44 6.39 -12.48 -15.43
CA ALA A 44 6.48 -11.27 -14.62
C ALA A 44 5.10 -10.59 -14.43
N ILE A 45 4.30 -10.50 -15.49
CA ILE A 45 2.92 -9.99 -15.43
C ILE A 45 2.07 -10.87 -14.51
N GLY A 46 2.15 -12.18 -14.66
CA GLY A 46 1.43 -13.13 -13.80
C GLY A 46 1.83 -13.01 -12.33
N TYR A 47 3.12 -12.90 -12.03
CA TYR A 47 3.62 -12.66 -10.67
C TYR A 47 3.08 -11.36 -10.09
N TYR A 48 3.15 -10.26 -10.84
CA TYR A 48 2.66 -8.96 -10.40
C TYR A 48 1.15 -8.95 -10.15
N ALA A 49 0.36 -9.56 -11.04
CA ALA A 49 -1.08 -9.62 -10.92
C ALA A 49 -1.54 -10.53 -9.75
N LEU A 50 -0.95 -11.71 -9.61
CA LEU A 50 -1.39 -12.68 -8.60
C LEU A 50 -0.79 -12.40 -7.22
N ILE A 51 0.54 -12.25 -7.14
CA ILE A 51 1.24 -12.10 -5.86
C ILE A 51 1.26 -10.63 -5.44
N GLY A 52 1.66 -9.74 -6.35
CA GLY A 52 1.79 -8.30 -6.07
C GLY A 52 0.46 -7.59 -5.85
N THR A 53 -0.61 -8.08 -6.50
CA THR A 53 -1.92 -7.42 -6.46
C THR A 53 -2.96 -8.26 -5.73
N ALA A 54 -3.39 -9.40 -6.28
CA ALA A 54 -4.51 -10.14 -5.71
C ALA A 54 -4.25 -10.64 -4.28
N PHE A 55 -3.10 -11.29 -4.04
CA PHE A 55 -2.73 -11.79 -2.72
C PHE A 55 -2.49 -10.66 -1.72
N ALA A 56 -1.81 -9.59 -2.14
CA ALA A 56 -1.59 -8.41 -1.31
C ALA A 56 -2.91 -7.74 -0.89
N TYR A 57 -3.89 -7.62 -1.80
CA TYR A 57 -5.22 -7.07 -1.47
C TYR A 57 -5.96 -7.94 -0.45
N LEU A 58 -5.87 -9.28 -0.55
CA LEU A 58 -6.48 -10.17 0.43
C LEU A 58 -5.87 -9.97 1.82
N LEU A 59 -4.53 -9.84 1.90
CA LEU A 59 -3.86 -9.50 3.15
C LEU A 59 -4.28 -8.13 3.67
N TYR A 60 -4.35 -7.12 2.80
CA TYR A 60 -4.81 -5.77 3.15
C TYR A 60 -6.22 -5.81 3.76
N TYR A 61 -7.16 -6.53 3.15
CA TYR A 61 -8.52 -6.67 3.70
C TYR A 61 -8.56 -7.48 5.00
N ARG A 62 -7.68 -8.47 5.18
CA ARG A 62 -7.54 -9.15 6.48
C ARG A 62 -7.02 -8.21 7.56
N VAL A 63 -5.99 -7.43 7.27
CA VAL A 63 -5.44 -6.45 8.22
C VAL A 63 -6.46 -5.36 8.52
N LEU A 64 -7.24 -4.93 7.52
CA LEU A 64 -8.36 -4.01 7.70
C LEU A 64 -9.36 -4.52 8.73
N ALA A 65 -9.75 -5.80 8.61
CA ALA A 65 -10.70 -6.43 9.51
C ALA A 65 -10.14 -6.63 10.94
N MET A 66 -8.83 -6.86 11.08
CA MET A 66 -8.20 -7.14 12.38
C MET A 66 -7.76 -5.88 13.14
N ALA A 67 -7.16 -4.90 12.46
CA ALA A 67 -6.47 -3.77 13.08
C ALA A 67 -7.26 -2.45 13.00
N GLY A 68 -8.34 -2.40 12.22
CA GLY A 68 -9.14 -1.20 12.01
C GLY A 68 -8.46 -0.14 11.11
N SER A 69 -9.23 0.86 10.69
CA SER A 69 -8.79 1.87 9.69
C SER A 69 -7.58 2.71 10.13
N GLY A 70 -7.43 2.97 11.44
CA GLY A 70 -6.30 3.76 11.95
C GLY A 70 -4.94 3.11 11.74
N ASN A 71 -4.82 1.79 11.97
CA ASN A 71 -3.54 1.09 11.84
C ASN A 71 -3.19 0.79 10.38
N LEU A 72 -4.18 0.71 9.49
CA LEU A 72 -3.95 0.64 8.04
C LEU A 72 -3.36 1.92 7.46
N LEU A 73 -3.73 3.07 8.00
CA LEU A 73 -3.21 4.34 7.54
C LEU A 73 -1.69 4.42 7.81
N LEU A 74 -1.25 3.91 8.98
CA LEU A 74 0.16 3.71 9.29
C LEU A 74 0.83 2.72 8.33
N CYS A 75 0.16 1.62 7.99
CA CYS A 75 0.67 0.65 7.01
C CYS A 75 0.92 1.32 5.64
N THR A 76 0.00 2.16 5.18
CA THR A 76 0.14 2.88 3.90
C THR A 76 1.34 3.83 3.89
N LEU A 77 1.61 4.49 5.02
CA LEU A 77 2.79 5.34 5.21
C LEU A 77 4.11 4.55 5.31
N LEU A 78 4.04 3.29 5.72
CA LEU A 78 5.18 2.38 5.76
C LEU A 78 5.48 1.74 4.40
N ILE A 79 4.59 1.83 3.41
CA ILE A 79 4.84 1.26 2.07
C ILE A 79 6.08 1.89 1.40
N PRO A 80 6.20 3.22 1.26
CA PRO A 80 7.37 3.83 0.62
C PRO A 80 8.71 3.47 1.26
N PRO A 81 8.89 3.54 2.60
CA PRO A 81 10.19 3.25 3.20
C PRO A 81 10.57 1.77 3.06
N VAL A 82 9.61 0.85 3.22
CA VAL A 82 9.85 -0.59 3.03
C VAL A 82 10.21 -0.89 1.58
N ALA A 83 9.50 -0.28 0.61
CA ALA A 83 9.78 -0.47 -0.81
C ALA A 83 11.18 0.03 -1.19
N ILE A 84 11.59 1.20 -0.71
CA ILE A 84 12.91 1.78 -1.01
C ILE A 84 14.04 0.95 -0.39
N VAL A 85 13.91 0.56 0.89
CA VAL A 85 14.92 -0.28 1.56
C VAL A 85 15.05 -1.63 0.87
N LEU A 86 13.92 -2.28 0.57
CA LEU A 86 13.91 -3.59 -0.08
C LEU A 86 14.46 -3.50 -1.52
N GLY A 87 14.14 -2.44 -2.25
CA GLY A 87 14.72 -2.14 -3.56
C GLY A 87 16.24 -1.96 -3.48
N ALA A 88 16.74 -1.13 -2.56
CA ALA A 88 18.18 -0.90 -2.38
C ALA A 88 18.94 -2.17 -2.00
N VAL A 89 18.36 -3.03 -1.14
CA VAL A 89 18.96 -4.31 -0.75
C VAL A 89 18.98 -5.30 -1.92
N VAL A 90 17.90 -5.38 -2.71
CA VAL A 90 17.80 -6.32 -3.83
C VAL A 90 18.64 -5.88 -5.03
N LEU A 91 18.70 -4.59 -5.33
CA LEU A 91 19.50 -4.03 -6.44
C LEU A 91 20.97 -3.74 -6.07
N ILE A 92 21.32 -3.76 -4.77
CA ILE A 92 22.67 -3.46 -4.26
C ILE A 92 23.13 -2.05 -4.71
N GLU A 93 22.20 -1.10 -4.74
CA GLU A 93 22.46 0.27 -5.16
C GLU A 93 22.61 1.22 -3.96
N THR A 94 23.48 2.22 -4.10
CA THR A 94 23.65 3.27 -3.08
C THR A 94 22.51 4.29 -3.18
N LEU A 95 21.79 4.44 -2.08
CA LEU A 95 20.67 5.37 -1.98
C LEU A 95 21.18 6.82 -2.10
N ASN A 96 20.54 7.59 -2.99
CA ASN A 96 20.80 9.03 -3.13
C ASN A 96 20.54 9.74 -1.79
N PRO A 97 21.36 10.73 -1.38
CA PRO A 97 21.11 11.61 -0.23
C PRO A 97 19.66 12.11 -0.10
N ASN A 98 18.99 12.37 -1.22
CA ASN A 98 17.59 12.83 -1.24
C ASN A 98 16.60 11.78 -0.70
N ALA A 99 16.90 10.48 -0.83
CA ALA A 99 16.08 9.43 -0.25
C ALA A 99 16.06 9.52 1.28
N TYR A 100 17.19 9.86 1.91
CA TYR A 100 17.29 10.03 3.36
C TYR A 100 16.43 11.20 3.87
N LEU A 101 16.34 12.30 3.12
CA LEU A 101 15.43 13.40 3.45
C LEU A 101 13.96 12.96 3.37
N GLY A 102 13.59 12.20 2.34
CA GLY A 102 12.26 11.59 2.23
C GLY A 102 11.95 10.67 3.42
N PHE A 103 12.89 9.81 3.82
CA PHE A 103 12.76 8.96 5.01
C PHE A 103 12.56 9.77 6.29
N ALA A 104 13.29 10.88 6.46
CA ALA A 104 13.15 11.74 7.64
C ALA A 104 11.75 12.38 7.72
N ILE A 105 11.23 12.88 6.60
CA ILE A 105 9.88 13.45 6.52
C ILE A 105 8.82 12.39 6.82
N LEU A 106 8.95 11.18 6.25
CA LEU A 106 8.04 10.07 6.51
C LEU A 106 8.08 9.63 7.96
N ALA A 107 9.26 9.51 8.55
CA ALA A 107 9.42 9.17 9.97
C ALA A 107 8.75 10.22 10.87
N PHE A 108 8.87 11.51 10.53
CA PHE A 108 8.21 12.59 11.25
C PHE A 108 6.68 12.52 11.13
N GLY A 109 6.15 12.31 9.92
CA GLY A 109 4.71 12.12 9.70
C GLY A 109 4.16 10.90 10.45
N LEU A 110 4.90 9.79 10.44
CA LEU A 110 4.54 8.58 11.18
C LEU A 110 4.55 8.81 12.69
N LEU A 111 5.55 9.52 13.23
CA LEU A 111 5.63 9.90 14.64
C LEU A 111 4.41 10.71 15.11
N ILE A 112 3.95 11.65 14.28
CA ILE A 112 2.75 12.46 14.57
C ILE A 112 1.49 11.57 14.55
N LEU A 113 1.34 10.72 13.53
CA LEU A 113 0.15 9.91 13.32
C LEU A 113 0.01 8.73 14.27
N ASP A 114 1.10 8.10 14.68
CA ASP A 114 1.04 6.95 15.58
C ASP A 114 0.52 7.39 16.96
N GLY A 115 0.83 8.61 17.43
CA GLY A 115 0.23 9.22 18.63
C GLY A 115 0.44 8.43 19.95
N ARG A 116 1.08 7.25 19.88
CA ARG A 116 1.38 6.35 21.00
C ARG A 116 2.30 7.00 22.03
N ILE A 117 3.11 7.98 21.60
CA ILE A 117 3.96 8.80 22.48
C ILE A 117 3.10 9.76 23.31
N LEU A 118 2.05 10.34 22.73
CA LEU A 118 1.11 11.23 23.44
C LEU A 118 0.22 10.48 24.42
N ARG A 119 -0.17 9.23 24.10
CA ARG A 119 -1.05 8.42 24.96
C ARG A 119 -0.37 7.89 26.24
N LYS A 120 0.96 7.75 26.24
CA LYS A 120 1.72 7.35 27.45
C LYS A 120 1.66 8.38 28.58
N GLY A 121 1.32 9.64 28.30
CA GLY A 121 1.21 10.69 29.33
C GLY A 121 -0.08 10.68 30.16
N HIS A 122 -1.12 9.95 29.74
CA HIS A 122 -2.47 10.10 30.32
C HIS A 122 -2.91 8.98 31.29
N ILE A 123 -2.00 8.10 31.71
CA ILE A 123 -2.29 6.98 32.64
C ILE A 123 -1.92 7.31 34.11
N LEU A 124 -1.25 8.44 34.39
CA LEU A 124 -0.74 8.73 35.74
C LEU A 124 -1.67 9.57 36.66
N HIS A 125 -2.95 9.82 36.32
CA HIS A 125 -3.79 10.68 37.16
C HIS A 125 -5.25 10.21 37.39
N ARG A 126 -5.49 8.91 37.60
CA ARG A 126 -6.64 8.48 38.41
C ARG A 126 -6.17 8.22 39.84
N SER A 127 -6.05 9.30 40.61
CA SER A 127 -6.04 9.23 42.07
C SER A 127 -7.46 8.89 42.54
N PRO A 128 -7.62 7.91 43.46
CA PRO A 128 -8.92 7.54 44.01
C PRO A 128 -9.43 8.67 44.90
N ARG A 129 -10.67 9.13 44.67
CA ARG A 129 -11.39 9.95 45.64
C ARG A 129 -12.56 9.13 46.16
N ASN A 130 -12.41 8.75 47.44
CA ASN A 130 -13.38 8.42 48.49
C ASN A 130 -14.80 8.07 48.06
#